data_AF-A0A9P5X0A5-F1
#
_entry.id   AF-A0A9P5X0A5-F1
#
_cell.length_a   1.000
_cell.length_b   1.000
_cell.length_c   1.000
_cell.angle_alpha   90.00
_cell.angle_beta   90.00
_cell.angle_gamma   90.00
#
_symmetry.space_group_name_H-M   'P 1'
#
loop_
_entity.id
_entity.type
_entity.pdbx_description
1 polymer ?
#
loop_
_entity_poly.entity_id
_entity_poly.type
_entity_poly.pdbx_seq_one_letter_code
_entity_poly.pdbx_strand_id
1 'polypeptide(L)' 'EKFVRKHQTLLHWTRRSPSELLVDIFIWCTDDNTTIPWNVSQVCRRWRTIALGTPKLW' A
#
# COMPACT_ATOMS: atom_id res chain seq x y z
N GLU A 1 15.46 17.90 15.53
CA GLU A 1 15.06 17.79 14.10
C GLU A 1 15.74 16.65 13.31
N LYS A 2 17.06 16.44 13.39
CA LYS A 2 17.77 15.36 12.63
C LYS A 2 17.24 13.94 12.87
N PHE A 3 16.75 13.63 14.08
CA PHE A 3 16.22 12.30 14.44
C PHE A 3 14.94 11.91 13.67
N VAL A 4 14.02 12.87 13.51
CA VAL A 4 12.73 12.65 12.81
C VAL A 4 12.98 12.40 11.33
N ARG A 5 13.85 13.18 10.69
CA ARG A 5 14.25 12.97 9.27
C ARG A 5 14.88 11.59 9.04
N LYS A 6 15.70 11.10 9.97
CA LYS A 6 16.36 9.79 9.87
C LYS A 6 15.38 8.60 10.01
N HIS A 7 14.20 8.82 10.62
CA HIS A 7 13.18 7.80 10.87
C HIS A 7 11.84 8.09 10.18
N GLN A 8 11.82 8.92 9.13
CA GLN A 8 10.61 9.24 8.37
C GLN A 8 9.89 7.99 7.84
N THR A 9 10.64 6.93 7.55
CA THR A 9 10.10 5.62 7.15
C THR A 9 9.27 4.95 8.23
N LEU A 10 9.52 5.18 9.52
CA LEU A 10 8.73 4.64 10.64
C LEU A 10 7.43 5.43 10.85
N LEU A 11 7.45 6.73 10.55
CA LEU A 11 6.28 7.60 10.60
C LEU A 11 5.47 7.57 9.29
N HIS A 12 5.97 6.87 8.27
CA HIS A 12 5.38 6.85 6.95
C HIS A 12 3.96 6.25 7.00
N TRP A 13 2.98 7.00 6.50
CA TRP A 13 1.57 6.69 6.64
C TRP A 13 1.20 5.29 6.14
N THR A 14 1.84 4.80 5.07
CA THR A 14 1.60 3.45 4.53
C THR A 14 1.97 2.31 5.48
N ARG A 15 2.75 2.56 6.55
CA ARG A 15 3.04 1.57 7.60
C ARG A 15 2.09 1.65 8.80
N ARG A 16 1.45 2.81 9.02
CA ARG A 16 0.55 3.06 10.16
C ARG A 16 -0.93 2.98 9.79
N SER A 17 -1.26 3.12 8.51
CA SER A 17 -2.63 2.98 8.02
C SER A 17 -3.14 1.55 8.26
N PRO A 18 -4.40 1.37 8.68
CA PRO A 18 -5.10 0.08 8.63
C PRO A 18 -5.03 -0.55 7.23
N SER A 19 -5.08 -1.88 7.18
CA SER A 19 -5.09 -2.63 5.91
C SER A 19 -6.33 -2.34 5.08
N GLU A 20 -7.48 -2.12 5.70
CA GLU A 20 -8.75 -1.83 5.01
C GLU A 20 -8.66 -0.56 4.17
N LEU A 21 -8.13 0.53 4.74
CA LEU A 21 -7.93 1.77 3.99
C LEU A 21 -6.95 1.61 2.83
N LEU A 22 -5.93 0.75 2.97
CA LEU A 22 -5.01 0.46 1.86
C LEU A 22 -5.72 -0.33 0.75
N VAL A 23 -6.60 -1.26 1.10
CA VAL A 23 -7.42 -2.00 0.13
C VAL A 23 -8.32 -1.06 -0.66
N ASP A 24 -9.04 -0.16 0.03
CA ASP A 24 -9.94 0.79 -0.62
C ASP A 24 -9.20 1.69 -1.60
N ILE A 25 -8.02 2.19 -1.20
CA ILE A 25 -7.15 2.99 -2.07
C ILE A 25 -6.69 2.16 -3.28
N PHE A 26 -6.26 0.92 -3.09
CA PHE A 26 -5.79 0.08 -4.20
C PHE A 26 -6.90 -0.18 -5.22
N ILE A 27 -8.11 -0.51 -4.75
CA ILE A 27 -9.27 -0.74 -5.61
C ILE A 27 -9.66 0.54 -6.34
N TRP A 28 -9.68 1.68 -5.65
CA TRP A 28 -9.98 2.96 -6.30
C TRP A 28 -8.97 3.30 -7.40
N CYS A 29 -7.69 2.94 -7.23
CA CYS A 29 -6.69 3.12 -8.28
C CYS A 29 -6.83 2.14 -9.46
N THR A 30 -7.45 0.96 -9.27
CA THR A 30 -7.60 -0.03 -10.36
C THR A 30 -8.61 0.37 -11.43
N ASP A 31 -9.56 1.26 -11.12
CA ASP A 31 -10.64 1.67 -12.04
C ASP A 31 -10.07 2.21 -13.38
N ASP A 32 -8.89 2.85 -13.34
CA ASP A 32 -8.25 3.44 -14.51
C ASP A 32 -7.06 2.61 -15.05
N ASN A 33 -6.60 1.58 -14.33
CA ASN A 33 -5.39 0.86 -14.70
C ASN A 33 -5.31 -0.57 -14.11
N THR A 34 -5.35 -1.57 -15.00
CA THR A 34 -5.25 -3.00 -14.66
C THR A 34 -3.87 -3.45 -14.18
N THR A 35 -2.82 -2.62 -14.30
CA THR A 35 -1.48 -2.96 -13.78
C THR A 35 -1.31 -2.64 -12.30
N ILE A 36 -2.23 -1.88 -11.70
CA ILE A 36 -2.16 -1.49 -10.28
C ILE A 36 -1.95 -2.65 -9.31
N PRO A 37 -2.61 -3.82 -9.46
CA PRO A 37 -2.43 -4.94 -8.53
C PRO A 37 -0.98 -5.42 -8.48
N TRP A 38 -0.32 -5.42 -9.64
CA TRP A 38 1.09 -5.75 -9.80
C TRP A 38 1.98 -4.68 -9.18
N ASN A 39 1.71 -3.40 -9.47
CA ASN A 39 2.51 -2.27 -8.98
C ASN A 39 2.49 -2.20 -7.45
N VAL A 40 1.31 -2.25 -6.82
CA VAL A 40 1.19 -2.18 -5.35
C VAL A 40 1.82 -3.40 -4.68
N SER A 41 1.78 -4.57 -5.32
CA SER A 41 2.41 -5.80 -4.84
C SER A 41 3.94 -5.75 -4.81
N GLN A 42 4.57 -4.77 -5.47
CA GLN A 42 6.02 -4.61 -5.53
C GLN A 42 6.56 -3.51 -4.61
N VAL A 43 5.70 -2.76 -3.92
CA VAL A 43 6.13 -1.64 -3.04
C VAL A 43 6.82 -2.15 -1.78
N CYS A 44 6.20 -3.08 -1.06
CA CYS A 44 6.77 -3.73 0.12
C CYS A 44 6.04 -5.03 0.46
N ARG A 45 6.62 -5.83 1.39
CA ARG A 45 6.02 -7.10 1.82
C ARG A 45 4.59 -6.95 2.34
N ARG A 46 4.30 -5.92 3.13
CA ARG A 46 2.96 -5.66 3.68
C ARG A 46 1.93 -5.42 2.57
N TRP A 47 2.29 -4.59 1.59
CA TRP A 47 1.41 -4.26 0.48
C TRP A 47 1.15 -5.48 -0.41
N ARG A 48 2.18 -6.29 -0.64
CA ARG A 48 2.06 -7.58 -1.34
C ARG A 48 1.07 -8.51 -0.63
N THR A 49 1.17 -8.66 0.68
CA THR A 49 0.24 -9.51 1.45
C THR A 49 -1.20 -9.00 1.32
N ILE A 50 -1.42 -7.69 1.42
CA ILE A 50 -2.74 -7.09 1.27
C ILE A 50 -3.30 -7.31 -0.14
N ALA A 51 -2.50 -7.03 -1.18
CA ALA A 51 -2.91 -7.16 -2.57
C ALA A 51 -3.24 -8.61 -2.97
N LEU A 52 -2.44 -9.58 -2.55
CA LEU A 52 -2.71 -11.01 -2.78
C LEU A 52 -3.91 -11.51 -1.95
N GLY A 53 -4.18 -10.90 -0.81
CA GLY A 53 -5.32 -11.23 0.05
C GLY A 53 -6.64 -10.54 -0.34
N THR A 54 -6.65 -9.72 -1.39
CA THR A 54 -7.82 -8.95 -1.83
C THR A 54 -8.26 -9.39 -3.22
N PRO A 55 -9.19 -10.35 -3.35
CA PRO A 55 -9.62 -10.86 -4.65
C PRO A 55 -10.19 -9.81 -5.60
N LYS A 56 -10.89 -8.78 -5.06
CA LYS A 56 -11.49 -7.68 -5.83
C LYS A 56 -10.45 -6.80 -6.56
N LEU A 57 -9.17 -6.92 -6.21
CA LEU A 57 -8.10 -6.16 -6.84
C LEU A 57 -7.69 -6.73 -8.20
N TRP A 58 -8.00 -7.99 -8.50
CA TRP A 58 -7.57 -8.72 -9.71
C TRP A 58 -8.74 -8.90 -10.69
#